data_AF-A0A024GK62-F1
#
_entry.id   AF-A0A024GK62-F1
#
_cell.length_a   1.000
_cell.length_b   1.000
_cell.length_c   1.000
_cell.angle_alpha   90.00
_cell.angle_beta   90.00
_cell.angle_gamma   90.00
#
_symmetry.space_group_name_H-M   'P 1'
#
loop_
_entity.id
_entity.type
_entity.pdbx_description
1 polymer ?
#
loop_
_entity_poly.entity_id
_entity_poly.type
_entity_poly.pdbx_seq_one_letter_code
_entity_poly.pdbx_strand_id
1 'polypeptide(L)'
;MSSGIQTPRGSIANNTARSKNPRFLLSDGKLKSPTKLDSPFFRDRLHSVMQQGDNYAKKLDFEKRRNADLDACITRLQAMHKEAKVKLSKSSTQAPILLKKNCSLDKDTAKSSDNVTTSITQGRGIPILENRLDKLIVRYNDMCNSNRKMRDTVQSLRREKVQQHSIQVKLEREANQKQSETSKLTSAIQSAYEARDRANRQVEALEQQKLEEIRDFQFSWSERKAEIEQTRNIIPELTKMKLKKSPTRLNQEQQAVSSNQAYKENAISTDYENTSSRSTTGRNDTIPTGQLIAEKENELGRQTERLRTVEIGLAKVEKMTGLKSPEELARALTAAEEQNFSFFNMINELNAEMEALEIENHRLESMLELCKGAGGTEAHRMGLKQQLEGQIEKSKQKVLHFESRHAESSEIAEVLKSGALSILHKIGTSDEAFLQQLQSSGVTEENTIKLLGFIEHRIGELVNLHNITTGNYNSQNAMILMDSSRKFRGQKSAEGTNKAGTTQGVGQFRPRPPTANDFTESDTEEQDDRPYKITDISKRKSRAKK
;
A
#
# COMPACT_ATOMS: atom_id res chain seq x y z
N MET A 1 -70.72 26.13 35.39
CA MET A 1 -70.58 27.17 36.44
C MET A 1 -69.30 27.93 36.15
N SER A 2 -69.41 29.26 36.18
CA SER A 2 -68.44 30.36 36.01
C SER A 2 -66.95 30.02 36.17
N SER A 3 -65.98 30.68 35.55
CA SER A 3 -65.81 32.04 35.01
C SER A 3 -64.44 32.04 34.29
N GLY A 4 -64.23 32.74 33.15
CA GLY A 4 -63.59 34.07 33.08
C GLY A 4 -62.09 34.04 33.48
N ILE A 5 -61.11 34.63 32.80
CA ILE A 5 -61.03 35.85 31.99
C ILE A 5 -59.54 36.00 31.55
N GLN A 6 -59.32 36.69 30.42
CA GLN A 6 -58.14 37.45 29.97
C GLN A 6 -56.80 36.78 29.62
N THR A 7 -56.48 36.86 28.33
CA THR A 7 -55.17 37.35 27.85
C THR A 7 -55.05 38.87 28.10
N PRO A 8 -53.84 39.44 28.10
CA PRO A 8 -53.53 40.26 26.93
C PRO A 8 -52.08 40.16 26.42
N ARG A 9 -51.98 40.59 25.15
CA ARG A 9 -50.82 40.79 24.29
C ARG A 9 -49.74 41.71 24.88
N GLY A 10 -48.51 41.52 24.39
CA GLY A 10 -47.70 42.62 23.85
C GLY A 10 -46.26 42.68 24.33
N SER A 11 -45.30 42.41 23.43
CA SER A 11 -44.45 43.46 22.85
C SER A 11 -43.16 42.87 22.26
N ILE A 12 -42.88 43.27 21.03
CA ILE A 12 -41.68 42.98 20.25
C ILE A 12 -40.54 43.89 20.74
N ALA A 13 -39.34 43.34 20.92
CA ALA A 13 -38.11 44.14 20.91
C ALA A 13 -36.96 43.31 20.32
N ASN A 14 -36.76 43.45 19.01
CA ASN A 14 -35.43 43.34 18.41
C ASN A 14 -34.56 44.44 19.03
N ASN A 15 -33.48 44.08 19.70
CA ASN A 15 -32.42 45.04 19.98
C ASN A 15 -31.05 44.37 19.92
N THR A 16 -30.41 44.54 18.77
CA THR A 16 -28.98 44.35 18.53
C THR A 16 -28.22 45.33 19.43
N ALA A 17 -27.72 44.85 20.57
CA ALA A 17 -26.87 45.65 21.46
C ALA A 17 -25.55 44.93 21.73
N ARG A 18 -24.63 45.14 20.79
CA ARG A 18 -23.17 45.33 20.98
C ARG A 18 -22.72 45.21 22.45
N SER A 19 -22.13 44.06 22.80
CA SER A 19 -21.40 43.87 24.07
C SER A 19 -20.21 44.84 24.11
N LYS A 20 -20.44 46.03 24.67
CA LYS A 20 -19.38 46.93 25.12
C LYS A 20 -18.74 46.31 26.35
N ASN A 21 -17.50 45.84 26.21
CA ASN A 21 -16.62 45.61 27.36
C ASN A 21 -16.53 46.93 28.14
N PRO A 22 -16.87 46.97 29.44
CA PRO A 22 -16.55 48.13 30.25
C PRO A 22 -15.04 48.14 30.49
N ARG A 23 -14.32 48.98 29.72
CA ARG A 23 -12.98 49.44 30.09
C ARG A 23 -13.11 50.20 31.41
N PHE A 24 -12.74 49.55 32.51
CA PHE A 24 -12.27 50.25 33.70
C PHE A 24 -10.84 50.71 33.41
N LEU A 25 -10.71 51.97 33.01
CA LEU A 25 -9.46 52.72 33.19
C LEU A 25 -9.44 53.22 34.63
N LEU A 26 -8.36 52.90 35.35
CA LEU A 26 -7.78 53.80 36.34
C LEU A 26 -6.26 53.65 36.33
N SER A 27 -5.66 54.81 36.58
CA SER A 27 -4.25 55.17 36.65
C SER A 27 -3.40 54.20 37.46
N ASP A 28 -2.39 53.64 36.81
CA ASP A 28 -1.02 53.44 37.31
C ASP A 28 -0.40 52.28 36.54
N GLY A 29 0.68 52.57 35.81
CA GLY A 29 1.33 51.67 34.85
C GLY A 29 2.02 50.46 35.48
N LYS A 30 1.26 49.54 36.08
CA LYS A 30 1.71 48.20 36.48
C LYS A 30 0.79 47.11 35.91
N LEU A 31 1.39 46.19 35.16
CA LEU A 31 0.80 44.96 34.67
C LEU A 31 0.22 44.15 35.84
N LYS A 32 -1.10 43.93 35.86
CA LYS A 32 -1.73 42.94 36.76
C LYS A 32 -1.44 41.53 36.23
N SER A 33 -0.92 40.67 37.08
CA SER A 33 -0.86 39.22 36.87
C SER A 33 -2.23 38.67 36.47
N PRO A 34 -2.33 37.69 35.55
CA PRO A 34 -3.61 37.17 35.10
C PRO A 34 -4.36 36.60 36.31
N THR A 35 -5.57 37.10 36.55
CA THR A 35 -6.48 36.53 37.54
C THR A 35 -6.61 35.02 37.30
N LYS A 36 -6.58 34.20 38.37
CA LYS A 36 -6.65 32.72 38.29
C LYS A 36 -7.78 32.15 37.41
N LEU A 37 -8.79 32.97 37.10
CA LEU A 37 -9.91 32.67 36.20
C LEU A 37 -9.55 32.67 34.70
N ASP A 38 -8.44 33.29 34.30
CA ASP A 38 -8.00 33.39 32.90
C ASP A 38 -6.86 32.41 32.56
N SER A 39 -6.54 31.49 33.48
CA SER A 39 -5.62 30.39 33.20
C SER A 39 -6.26 29.48 32.13
N PRO A 40 -5.56 29.15 31.03
CA PRO A 40 -6.06 28.22 30.01
C PRO A 40 -6.50 26.88 30.61
N PHE A 41 -5.75 26.37 31.59
CA PHE A 41 -6.07 25.15 32.32
C PHE A 41 -7.36 25.25 33.13
N PHE A 42 -7.67 26.42 33.70
CA PHE A 42 -8.91 26.64 34.43
C PHE A 42 -10.11 26.72 33.47
N ARG A 43 -9.95 27.36 32.31
CA ARG A 43 -10.98 27.42 31.25
C ARG A 43 -11.29 26.02 30.70
N ASP A 44 -10.27 25.22 30.43
CA ASP A 44 -10.43 23.84 29.94
C ASP A 44 -11.09 22.96 31.00
N ARG A 45 -10.71 23.12 32.28
CA ARG A 45 -11.35 22.38 33.37
C ARG A 45 -12.81 22.80 33.54
N LEU A 46 -13.12 24.09 33.45
CA LEU A 46 -14.49 24.60 33.53
C LEU A 46 -15.34 24.07 32.37
N HIS A 47 -14.81 24.08 31.15
CA HIS A 47 -15.48 23.53 29.97
C HIS A 47 -15.76 22.03 30.12
N SER A 48 -14.80 21.26 30.65
CA SER A 48 -14.98 19.83 30.93
C SER A 48 -16.08 19.58 31.97
N VAL A 49 -16.11 20.36 33.05
CA VAL A 49 -17.14 20.26 34.10
C VAL A 49 -18.51 20.67 33.57
N MET A 50 -18.60 21.71 32.74
CA MET A 50 -19.85 22.12 32.09
C MET A 50 -20.36 21.02 31.15
N GLN A 51 -19.50 20.44 30.32
CA GLN A 51 -19.86 19.34 29.43
C GLN A 51 -20.31 18.09 30.21
N GLN A 52 -19.69 17.80 31.36
CA GLN A 52 -20.16 16.75 32.25
C GLN A 52 -21.55 17.08 32.82
N GLY A 53 -21.78 18.33 33.25
CA GLY A 53 -23.08 18.82 33.68
C GLY A 53 -24.18 18.63 32.62
N ASP A 54 -23.91 19.04 31.38
CA ASP A 54 -24.84 18.86 30.26
C ASP A 54 -25.13 17.39 29.96
N ASN A 55 -24.12 16.52 30.08
CA ASN A 55 -24.29 15.08 29.90
C ASN A 55 -25.14 14.45 31.01
N TYR A 56 -24.96 14.87 32.27
CA TYR A 56 -25.81 14.42 33.37
C TYR A 56 -27.24 14.95 33.24
N ALA A 57 -27.44 16.20 32.81
CA ALA A 57 -28.75 16.76 32.55
C ALA A 57 -29.51 15.96 31.47
N LYS A 58 -28.83 15.64 30.35
CA LYS A 58 -29.40 14.78 29.30
C LYS A 58 -29.77 13.40 29.83
N LYS A 59 -28.89 12.75 30.60
CA LYS A 59 -29.16 11.43 31.21
C LYS A 59 -30.35 11.49 32.16
N LEU A 60 -30.46 12.54 32.97
CA LEU A 60 -31.57 12.75 33.88
C LEU A 60 -32.89 12.91 33.12
N ASP A 61 -32.90 13.65 32.01
CA ASP A 61 -34.10 13.81 31.17
C ASP A 61 -34.51 12.50 30.48
N PHE A 62 -33.54 11.69 30.04
CA PHE A 62 -33.83 10.35 29.53
C PHE A 62 -34.45 9.45 30.60
N GLU A 63 -33.92 9.46 31.82
CA GLU A 63 -34.48 8.68 32.94
C GLU A 63 -35.86 9.17 33.35
N LYS A 64 -36.12 10.49 33.35
CA LYS A 64 -37.46 11.05 33.59
C LYS A 64 -38.47 10.59 32.55
N ARG A 65 -38.09 10.57 31.26
CA ARG A 65 -38.97 10.06 30.19
C ARG A 65 -39.22 8.56 30.35
N ARG A 66 -38.18 7.78 30.66
CA ARG A 66 -38.30 6.34 30.92
C ARG A 66 -39.23 6.06 32.10
N ASN A 67 -39.13 6.82 33.19
CA ASN A 67 -40.01 6.68 34.33
C ASN A 67 -41.46 7.05 33.98
N ALA A 68 -41.69 8.12 33.21
CA ALA A 68 -43.03 8.46 32.74
C ALA A 68 -43.66 7.35 31.87
N ASP A 69 -42.87 6.72 31.00
CA ASP A 69 -43.32 5.58 30.19
C ASP A 69 -43.65 4.35 31.05
N LEU A 70 -42.83 4.08 32.08
CA LEU A 70 -43.06 3.01 33.04
C LEU A 70 -44.33 3.27 33.86
N ASP A 71 -44.54 4.48 34.35
CA ASP A 71 -45.74 4.88 35.09
C ASP A 71 -47.00 4.76 34.23
N ALA A 72 -46.92 5.12 32.95
CA ALA A 72 -48.00 4.93 31.99
C ALA A 72 -48.29 3.44 31.73
N CYS A 73 -47.27 2.59 31.76
CA CYS A 73 -47.43 1.14 31.64
C CYS A 73 -48.08 0.54 32.89
N ILE A 74 -47.63 0.94 34.08
CA ILE A 74 -48.20 0.52 35.38
C ILE A 74 -49.68 0.93 35.45
N THR A 75 -50.01 2.16 35.06
CA THR A 75 -51.39 2.66 35.05
C THR A 75 -52.29 1.82 34.13
N ARG A 76 -51.80 1.46 32.93
CA ARG A 76 -52.52 0.57 32.01
C ARG A 76 -52.74 -0.82 32.60
N LEU A 77 -51.72 -1.41 33.21
CA LEU A 77 -51.83 -2.72 33.85
C LEU A 77 -52.81 -2.70 35.03
N GLN A 78 -52.79 -1.64 35.84
CA GLN A 78 -53.75 -1.46 36.92
C GLN A 78 -55.18 -1.31 36.41
N ALA A 79 -55.39 -0.60 35.30
CA ALA A 79 -56.71 -0.48 34.65
C ALA A 79 -57.21 -1.84 34.13
N MET A 80 -56.35 -2.59 33.43
CA MET A 80 -56.67 -3.95 32.98
C MET A 80 -57.00 -4.89 34.15
N HIS A 81 -56.24 -4.81 35.24
CA HIS A 81 -56.49 -5.61 36.44
C HIS A 81 -57.82 -5.24 37.12
N LYS A 82 -58.17 -3.95 37.20
CA LYS A 82 -59.49 -3.49 37.67
C LYS A 82 -60.60 -4.02 36.78
N GLU A 83 -60.44 -3.97 35.46
CA GLU A 83 -61.43 -4.50 34.51
C GLU A 83 -61.61 -6.02 34.67
N ALA A 84 -60.52 -6.77 34.84
CA ALA A 84 -60.55 -8.21 35.12
C ALA A 84 -61.25 -8.53 36.45
N LYS A 85 -61.00 -7.76 37.52
CA LYS A 85 -61.72 -7.88 38.80
C LYS A 85 -63.22 -7.61 38.66
N VAL A 86 -63.61 -6.61 37.87
CA VAL A 86 -65.03 -6.33 37.61
C VAL A 86 -65.67 -7.49 36.86
N LYS A 87 -65.01 -8.04 35.83
CA LYS A 87 -65.49 -9.24 35.11
C LYS A 87 -65.64 -10.46 36.03
N LEU A 88 -64.66 -10.68 36.92
CA LEU A 88 -64.71 -11.75 37.92
C LEU A 88 -65.85 -11.54 38.93
N SER A 89 -66.07 -10.30 39.39
CA SER A 89 -67.19 -10.00 40.29
C SER A 89 -68.54 -10.27 39.64
N LYS A 90 -68.73 -9.88 38.37
CA LYS A 90 -69.97 -10.15 37.60
C LYS A 90 -70.22 -11.64 37.41
N SER A 91 -69.16 -12.44 37.23
CA SER A 91 -69.24 -13.91 37.18
C SER A 91 -69.53 -14.50 38.57
N SER A 92 -68.94 -13.96 39.63
CA SER A 92 -69.18 -14.37 41.02
C SER A 92 -70.57 -13.98 41.54
N THR A 93 -71.26 -12.98 40.98
CA THR A 93 -72.67 -12.68 41.32
C THR A 93 -73.66 -13.60 40.59
N GLN A 94 -73.24 -14.31 39.52
CA GLN A 94 -74.05 -15.34 38.85
C GLN A 94 -73.97 -16.72 39.55
N ALA A 95 -72.88 -17.01 40.27
CA ALA A 95 -72.68 -18.28 40.97
C ALA A 95 -73.69 -18.56 42.13
N PRO A 96 -74.15 -17.59 42.95
CA PRO A 96 -75.09 -17.83 44.05
C PRO A 96 -76.54 -18.01 43.57
N ILE A 97 -76.87 -17.52 42.37
CA ILE A 97 -78.22 -17.66 41.79
C ILE A 97 -78.45 -19.11 41.32
N LEU A 98 -77.38 -19.83 40.95
CA LEU A 98 -77.46 -21.23 40.53
C LEU A 98 -77.30 -22.24 41.69
N LEU A 99 -76.70 -21.85 42.82
CA LEU A 99 -76.60 -22.74 43.99
C LEU A 99 -77.87 -22.75 44.87
N LYS A 100 -78.72 -21.71 44.83
CA LYS A 100 -79.95 -21.65 45.64
C LYS A 100 -81.16 -22.37 45.01
N LYS A 101 -81.02 -22.87 43.78
CA LYS A 101 -82.10 -23.56 43.04
C LYS A 101 -82.04 -25.09 43.14
N ASN A 102 -81.01 -25.65 43.78
CA ASN A 102 -80.78 -27.11 43.83
C ASN A 102 -81.03 -27.74 45.21
N CYS A 103 -81.60 -27.01 46.17
CA CYS A 103 -82.01 -27.56 47.48
C CYS A 103 -83.53 -27.48 47.68
N SER A 104 -84.29 -28.08 46.76
CA SER A 104 -85.68 -28.49 47.03
C SER A 104 -86.18 -29.31 45.85
N LEU A 105 -86.71 -30.50 46.16
CA LEU A 105 -87.52 -31.41 45.34
C LEU A 105 -86.78 -32.63 44.76
N ASP A 106 -86.51 -33.59 45.66
CA ASP A 106 -86.79 -35.00 45.38
C ASP A 106 -88.31 -35.21 45.36
N LYS A 107 -88.88 -35.39 44.18
CA LYS A 107 -90.00 -36.28 43.84
C LYS A 107 -90.45 -36.00 42.41
N ASP A 108 -90.75 -37.09 41.70
CA ASP A 108 -91.38 -37.18 40.38
C ASP A 108 -90.43 -37.48 39.21
N THR A 109 -90.11 -38.78 39.14
CA THR A 109 -89.85 -39.54 37.93
C THR A 109 -90.88 -39.25 36.83
N ALA A 110 -90.39 -39.20 35.58
CA ALA A 110 -91.12 -39.18 34.31
C ALA A 110 -91.33 -37.81 33.61
N LYS A 111 -90.29 -36.96 33.52
CA LYS A 111 -90.04 -36.06 32.37
C LYS A 111 -88.54 -35.80 32.20
N SER A 112 -87.80 -36.68 31.52
CA SER A 112 -86.38 -36.46 31.21
C SER A 112 -86.07 -36.86 29.76
N SER A 113 -86.60 -36.08 28.82
CA SER A 113 -86.13 -36.06 27.42
C SER A 113 -85.40 -34.74 27.11
N ASP A 114 -85.76 -33.63 27.79
CA ASP A 114 -85.17 -32.31 27.51
C ASP A 114 -83.82 -32.06 28.21
N ASN A 115 -83.54 -32.74 29.33
CA ASN A 115 -82.25 -32.61 30.02
C ASN A 115 -81.11 -33.31 29.27
N VAL A 116 -81.36 -34.47 28.66
CA VAL A 116 -80.37 -35.19 27.84
C VAL A 116 -80.01 -34.40 26.59
N THR A 117 -80.99 -33.72 25.98
CA THR A 117 -80.79 -32.87 24.80
C THR A 117 -79.97 -31.61 25.12
N THR A 118 -80.12 -31.06 26.33
CA THR A 118 -79.33 -29.91 26.82
C THR A 118 -77.87 -30.30 27.10
N SER A 119 -77.63 -31.51 27.64
CA SER A 119 -76.27 -32.06 27.82
C SER A 119 -75.58 -32.38 26.49
N ILE A 120 -76.32 -32.88 25.49
CA ILE A 120 -75.80 -33.18 24.16
C ILE A 120 -75.50 -31.90 23.36
N THR A 121 -76.30 -30.84 23.52
CA THR A 121 -76.01 -29.53 22.91
C THR A 121 -74.83 -28.81 23.57
N GLN A 122 -74.64 -28.95 24.89
CA GLN A 122 -73.42 -28.53 25.59
C GLN A 122 -72.19 -29.37 25.17
N GLY A 123 -72.36 -30.68 24.97
CA GLY A 123 -71.32 -31.58 24.47
C GLY A 123 -70.89 -31.33 23.03
N ARG A 124 -71.72 -30.70 22.19
CA ARG A 124 -71.36 -30.24 20.83
C ARG A 124 -70.65 -28.89 20.80
N GLY A 125 -70.89 -28.04 21.80
CA GLY A 125 -70.22 -26.73 21.93
C GLY A 125 -68.74 -26.86 22.28
N ILE A 126 -68.38 -27.87 23.09
CA ILE A 126 -67.01 -28.13 23.53
C ILE A 126 -66.07 -28.43 22.33
N PRO A 127 -66.37 -29.39 21.43
CA PRO A 127 -65.54 -29.64 20.24
C PRO A 127 -65.42 -28.44 19.30
N ILE A 128 -66.45 -27.58 19.21
CA ILE A 128 -66.39 -26.38 18.36
C ILE A 128 -65.45 -25.34 18.98
N LEU A 129 -65.50 -25.17 20.30
CA LEU A 129 -64.61 -24.28 21.04
C LEU A 129 -63.17 -24.80 21.04
N GLU A 130 -62.97 -26.11 21.16
CA GLU A 130 -61.67 -26.78 21.02
C GLU A 130 -61.10 -26.56 19.61
N ASN A 131 -61.87 -26.84 18.55
CA ASN A 131 -61.45 -26.57 17.18
C ASN A 131 -61.14 -25.08 16.92
N ARG A 132 -61.86 -24.17 17.57
CA ARG A 132 -61.58 -22.73 17.47
C ARG A 132 -60.30 -22.37 18.23
N LEU A 133 -60.06 -22.97 19.39
CA LEU A 133 -58.84 -22.82 20.16
C LEU A 133 -57.63 -23.35 19.38
N ASP A 134 -57.72 -24.53 18.79
CA ASP A 134 -56.66 -25.12 17.96
C ASP A 134 -56.32 -24.21 16.78
N LYS A 135 -57.33 -23.69 16.08
CA LYS A 135 -57.12 -22.71 14.99
C LYS A 135 -56.47 -21.41 15.48
N LEU A 136 -56.75 -20.98 16.71
CA LEU A 136 -56.10 -19.81 17.31
C LEU A 136 -54.66 -20.12 17.73
N ILE A 137 -54.38 -21.31 18.24
CA ILE A 137 -53.04 -21.77 18.59
C ILE A 137 -52.17 -21.85 17.34
N VAL A 138 -52.67 -22.45 16.25
CA VAL A 138 -51.96 -22.51 14.96
C VAL A 138 -51.65 -21.09 14.46
N ARG A 139 -52.64 -20.19 14.42
CA ARG A 139 -52.39 -18.80 14.00
C ARG A 139 -51.40 -18.08 14.92
N TYR A 140 -51.47 -18.31 16.23
CA TYR A 140 -50.53 -17.72 17.18
C TYR A 140 -49.10 -18.21 16.91
N ASN A 141 -48.94 -19.52 16.67
CA ASN A 141 -47.65 -20.11 16.32
C ASN A 141 -47.12 -19.57 14.99
N ASP A 142 -47.97 -19.41 13.97
CA ASP A 142 -47.61 -18.80 12.69
C ASP A 142 -47.15 -17.36 12.86
N MET A 143 -47.86 -16.57 13.67
CA MET A 143 -47.49 -15.19 13.99
C MET A 143 -46.17 -15.13 14.78
N CYS A 144 -45.94 -16.05 15.72
CA CYS A 144 -44.67 -16.15 16.45
C CYS A 144 -43.51 -16.51 15.52
N ASN A 145 -43.72 -17.45 14.60
CA ASN A 145 -42.73 -17.83 13.60
C ASN A 145 -42.42 -16.66 12.65
N SER A 146 -43.44 -15.95 12.18
CA SER A 146 -43.27 -14.72 11.38
C SER A 146 -42.49 -13.66 12.15
N ASN A 147 -42.83 -13.43 13.42
CA ASN A 147 -42.11 -12.48 14.29
C ASN A 147 -40.64 -12.88 14.48
N ARG A 148 -40.35 -14.18 14.65
CA ARG A 148 -38.99 -14.71 14.73
C ARG A 148 -38.22 -14.43 13.43
N LYS A 149 -38.79 -14.75 12.28
CA LYS A 149 -38.17 -14.44 10.97
C LYS A 149 -37.87 -12.95 10.81
N MET A 150 -38.81 -12.08 11.19
CA MET A 150 -38.58 -10.63 11.15
C MET A 150 -37.49 -10.16 12.12
N ARG A 151 -37.31 -10.82 13.27
CA ARG A 151 -36.20 -10.53 14.18
C ARG A 151 -34.86 -10.95 13.57
N ASP A 152 -34.83 -12.11 12.93
CA ASP A 152 -33.62 -12.62 12.28
C ASP A 152 -33.20 -11.71 11.12
N THR A 153 -34.16 -11.25 10.30
CA THR A 153 -33.87 -10.27 9.23
C THR A 153 -33.37 -8.94 9.79
N VAL A 154 -33.99 -8.41 10.85
CA VAL A 154 -33.51 -7.20 11.53
C VAL A 154 -32.09 -7.39 12.08
N GLN A 155 -31.78 -8.55 12.65
CA GLN A 155 -30.43 -8.83 13.14
C GLN A 155 -29.41 -8.93 11.99
N SER A 156 -29.78 -9.55 10.87
CA SER A 156 -28.96 -9.61 9.66
C SER A 156 -28.65 -8.20 9.13
N LEU A 157 -29.68 -7.36 8.97
CA LEU A 157 -29.52 -5.98 8.51
C LEU A 157 -28.68 -5.13 9.47
N ARG A 158 -28.77 -5.39 10.79
CA ARG A 158 -27.91 -4.72 11.78
C ARG A 158 -26.44 -5.11 11.62
N ARG A 159 -26.15 -6.40 11.38
CA ARG A 159 -24.78 -6.87 11.13
C ARG A 159 -24.23 -6.26 9.85
N GLU A 160 -25.03 -6.25 8.78
CA GLU A 160 -24.66 -5.63 7.51
C GLU A 160 -24.37 -4.13 7.68
N LYS A 161 -25.23 -3.38 8.39
CA LYS A 161 -25.00 -1.96 8.67
C LYS A 161 -23.70 -1.71 9.43
N VAL A 162 -23.34 -2.56 10.39
CA VAL A 162 -22.07 -2.46 11.11
C VAL A 162 -20.88 -2.73 10.20
N GLN A 163 -20.97 -3.73 9.32
CA GLN A 163 -19.94 -4.01 8.32
C GLN A 163 -19.79 -2.84 7.33
N GLN A 164 -20.90 -2.33 6.80
CA GLN A 164 -20.92 -1.16 5.92
C GLN A 164 -20.30 0.06 6.59
N HIS A 165 -20.63 0.33 7.85
CA HIS A 165 -20.02 1.42 8.59
C HIS A 165 -18.51 1.21 8.78
N SER A 166 -18.06 -0.01 9.07
CA SER A 166 -16.63 -0.31 9.15
C SER A 166 -15.92 -0.09 7.81
N ILE A 167 -16.57 -0.40 6.68
CA ILE A 167 -16.01 -0.17 5.34
C ILE A 167 -15.96 1.33 5.06
N GLN A 168 -17.05 2.06 5.35
CA GLN A 168 -17.11 3.50 5.17
C GLN A 168 -15.98 4.22 5.93
N VAL A 169 -15.76 3.88 7.20
CA VAL A 169 -14.69 4.49 8.00
C VAL A 169 -13.30 4.16 7.42
N LYS A 170 -13.10 2.97 6.84
CA LYS A 170 -11.84 2.63 6.15
C LYS A 170 -11.66 3.49 4.89
N LEU A 171 -12.69 3.59 4.06
CA LEU A 171 -12.66 4.42 2.84
C LEU A 171 -12.43 5.90 3.16
N GLU A 172 -13.03 6.42 4.23
CA GLU A 172 -12.80 7.79 4.70
C GLU A 172 -11.34 8.01 5.15
N ARG A 173 -10.72 7.02 5.82
CA ARG A 173 -9.29 7.09 6.18
C ARG A 173 -8.39 7.08 4.95
N GLU A 174 -8.66 6.20 3.99
CA GLU A 174 -7.90 6.12 2.74
C GLU A 174 -8.04 7.41 1.92
N ALA A 175 -9.24 7.98 1.85
CA ALA A 175 -9.47 9.27 1.20
C ALA A 175 -8.67 10.40 1.86
N ASN A 176 -8.70 10.48 3.20
CA ASN A 176 -7.93 11.47 3.95
C ASN A 176 -6.42 11.29 3.77
N GLN A 177 -5.94 10.04 3.72
CA GLN A 177 -4.54 9.74 3.44
C GLN A 177 -4.14 10.23 2.05
N LYS A 178 -4.94 9.91 1.02
CA LYS A 178 -4.70 10.38 -0.35
C LYS A 178 -4.73 11.89 -0.46
N GLN A 179 -5.65 12.57 0.24
CA GLN A 179 -5.67 14.03 0.31
C GLN A 179 -4.40 14.60 0.95
N SER A 180 -3.87 13.96 2.00
CA SER A 180 -2.59 14.36 2.61
C SER A 180 -1.41 14.15 1.67
N GLU A 181 -1.36 13.02 0.95
CA GLU A 181 -0.34 12.74 -0.07
C GLU A 181 -0.37 13.78 -1.20
N THR A 182 -1.56 14.08 -1.74
CA THR A 182 -1.74 15.14 -2.74
C THR A 182 -1.28 16.50 -2.21
N SER A 183 -1.63 16.85 -0.97
CA SER A 183 -1.20 18.11 -0.36
C SER A 183 0.33 18.21 -0.24
N LYS A 184 1.00 17.11 0.12
CA LYS A 184 2.47 17.04 0.16
C LYS A 184 3.08 17.19 -1.23
N LEU A 185 2.50 16.52 -2.25
CA LEU A 185 2.96 16.64 -3.63
C LEU A 185 2.79 18.07 -4.14
N THR A 186 1.66 18.72 -3.87
CA THR A 186 1.45 20.14 -4.20
C THR A 186 2.48 21.04 -3.55
N SER A 187 2.81 20.81 -2.27
CA SER A 187 3.86 21.58 -1.59
C SER A 187 5.25 21.35 -2.19
N ALA A 188 5.58 20.11 -2.58
CA ALA A 188 6.84 19.79 -3.24
C ALA A 188 6.93 20.45 -4.63
N ILE A 189 5.84 20.41 -5.40
CA ILE A 189 5.71 21.09 -6.71
C ILE A 189 5.90 22.60 -6.54
N GLN A 190 5.25 23.21 -5.56
CA GLN A 190 5.40 24.64 -5.26
C GLN A 190 6.86 24.99 -4.93
N SER A 191 7.52 24.19 -4.09
CA SER A 191 8.94 24.39 -3.76
C SER A 191 9.85 24.25 -4.98
N ALA A 192 9.55 23.32 -5.91
CA ALA A 192 10.30 23.15 -7.13
C ALA A 192 10.11 24.34 -8.09
N TYR A 193 8.88 24.86 -8.21
CA TYR A 193 8.61 26.08 -8.97
C TYR A 193 9.37 27.29 -8.41
N GLU A 194 9.35 27.48 -7.09
CA GLU A 194 10.10 28.56 -6.46
C GLU A 194 11.62 28.43 -6.67
N ALA A 195 12.16 27.20 -6.63
CA ALA A 195 13.58 26.96 -6.90
C ALA A 195 13.94 27.28 -8.36
N ARG A 196 13.10 26.85 -9.31
CA ARG A 196 13.25 27.17 -10.74
C ARG A 196 13.18 28.68 -10.98
N ASP A 197 12.20 29.36 -10.38
CA ASP A 197 12.01 30.80 -10.57
C ASP A 197 13.17 31.59 -9.94
N ARG A 198 13.75 31.11 -8.83
CA ARG A 198 15.00 31.67 -8.28
C ARG A 198 16.18 31.51 -9.25
N ALA A 199 16.35 30.34 -9.85
CA ALA A 199 17.41 30.09 -10.83
C ALA A 199 17.23 30.97 -12.07
N ASN A 200 16.00 31.10 -12.59
CA ASN A 200 15.70 31.96 -13.73
C ASN A 200 16.05 33.43 -13.45
N ARG A 201 15.72 33.94 -12.27
CA ARG A 201 16.12 35.31 -11.87
C ARG A 201 17.64 35.49 -11.80
N GLN A 202 18.37 34.47 -11.35
CA GLN A 202 19.83 34.50 -11.34
C GLN A 202 20.41 34.51 -12.76
N VAL A 203 19.85 33.71 -13.67
CA VAL A 203 20.25 33.70 -15.09
C VAL A 203 19.99 35.08 -15.72
N GLU A 204 18.80 35.65 -15.51
CA GLU A 204 18.45 36.97 -16.03
C GLU A 204 19.37 38.07 -15.49
N ALA A 205 19.72 38.01 -14.20
CA ALA A 205 20.69 38.95 -13.60
C ALA A 205 22.09 38.82 -14.21
N LEU A 206 22.57 37.58 -14.46
CA LEU A 206 23.85 37.34 -15.11
C LEU A 206 23.86 37.79 -16.58
N GLU A 207 22.74 37.62 -17.28
CA GLU A 207 22.59 38.14 -18.65
C GLU A 207 22.66 39.66 -18.69
N GLN A 208 22.01 40.34 -17.74
CA GLN A 208 22.11 41.80 -17.61
C GLN A 208 23.55 42.24 -17.31
N GLN A 209 24.24 41.58 -16.37
CA GLN A 209 25.64 41.85 -16.06
C GLN A 209 26.53 41.66 -17.29
N LYS A 210 26.37 40.56 -18.04
CA LYS A 210 27.11 40.30 -19.28
C LYS A 210 26.90 41.42 -20.30
N LEU A 211 25.66 41.90 -20.46
CA LEU A 211 25.35 42.98 -21.40
C LEU A 211 26.01 44.31 -20.98
N GLU A 212 26.04 44.61 -19.68
CA GLU A 212 26.75 45.77 -19.14
C GLU A 212 28.25 45.67 -19.38
N GLU A 213 28.88 44.54 -19.08
CA GLU A 213 30.31 44.31 -19.31
C GLU A 213 30.68 44.42 -20.80
N ILE A 214 29.84 43.89 -21.70
CA ILE A 214 30.04 44.04 -23.16
C ILE A 214 29.96 45.52 -23.56
N ARG A 215 29.00 46.27 -23.00
CA ARG A 215 28.84 47.71 -23.28
C ARG A 215 30.06 48.49 -22.81
N ASP A 216 30.53 48.23 -21.60
CA ASP A 216 31.69 48.90 -21.01
C ASP A 216 32.98 48.56 -21.77
N PHE A 217 33.11 47.30 -22.21
CA PHE A 217 34.21 46.87 -23.07
C PHE A 217 34.16 47.57 -24.43
N GLN A 218 33.00 47.65 -25.08
CA GLN A 218 32.85 48.36 -26.36
C GLN A 218 33.17 49.85 -26.22
N PHE A 219 32.74 50.48 -25.14
CA PHE A 219 33.06 51.87 -24.84
C PHE A 219 34.57 52.08 -24.71
N SER A 220 35.21 51.29 -23.83
CA SER A 220 36.67 51.34 -23.60
C SER A 220 37.47 51.04 -24.88
N TRP A 221 36.99 50.09 -25.69
CA TRP A 221 37.59 49.75 -26.98
C TRP A 221 37.48 50.89 -27.99
N SER A 222 36.31 51.52 -28.07
CA SER A 222 36.07 52.68 -28.95
C SER A 222 36.93 53.87 -28.55
N GLU A 223 37.01 54.16 -27.25
CA GLU A 223 37.87 55.22 -26.70
C GLU A 223 39.34 54.99 -27.07
N ARG A 224 39.86 53.80 -26.78
CA ARG A 224 41.26 53.46 -27.09
C ARG A 224 41.56 53.44 -28.58
N LYS A 225 40.58 53.03 -29.40
CA LYS A 225 40.68 53.11 -30.87
C LYS A 225 40.75 54.57 -31.34
N ALA A 226 39.96 55.46 -30.75
CA ALA A 226 39.99 56.89 -31.05
C ALA A 226 41.33 57.55 -30.64
N GLU A 227 41.90 57.19 -29.49
CA GLU A 227 43.24 57.63 -29.07
C GLU A 227 44.33 57.23 -30.07
N ILE A 228 44.28 55.98 -30.56
CA ILE A 228 45.20 55.48 -31.58
C ILE A 228 45.01 56.24 -32.89
N GLU A 229 43.78 56.52 -33.30
CA GLU A 229 43.48 57.27 -34.51
C GLU A 229 43.97 58.73 -34.42
N GLN A 230 43.77 59.39 -33.28
CA GLN A 230 44.35 60.70 -33.01
C GLN A 230 45.88 60.66 -33.13
N THR A 231 46.53 59.67 -32.52
CA THR A 231 47.99 59.48 -32.61
C THR A 231 48.43 59.24 -34.06
N ARG A 232 47.70 58.41 -34.80
CA ARG A 232 47.95 58.11 -36.21
C ARG A 232 47.80 59.34 -37.11
N ASN A 233 46.89 60.26 -36.79
CA ASN A 233 46.70 61.51 -37.53
C ASN A 233 47.81 62.53 -37.24
N ILE A 234 48.37 62.53 -36.02
CA ILE A 234 49.47 63.43 -35.61
C ILE A 234 50.82 62.97 -36.20
N ILE A 235 51.04 61.66 -36.37
CA ILE A 235 52.30 61.12 -36.93
C ILE A 235 52.66 61.71 -38.32
N PRO A 236 51.80 61.74 -39.35
CA PRO A 236 52.13 62.35 -40.63
C PRO A 236 52.29 63.88 -40.56
N GLU A 237 51.58 64.57 -39.66
CA GLU A 237 51.79 66.00 -39.35
C GLU A 237 53.20 66.24 -38.79
N LEU A 238 53.63 65.46 -37.78
CA LEU A 238 54.97 65.52 -37.19
C LEU A 238 56.06 65.12 -38.20
N THR A 239 55.77 64.17 -39.09
CA THR A 239 56.70 63.71 -40.12
C THR A 239 56.87 64.77 -41.21
N LYS A 240 55.79 65.44 -41.62
CA LYS A 240 55.83 66.61 -42.52
C LYS A 240 56.55 67.81 -41.88
N MET A 241 56.42 68.03 -40.57
CA MET A 241 57.11 69.11 -39.86
C MET A 241 58.62 68.83 -39.68
N LYS A 242 59.03 67.55 -39.57
CA LYS A 242 60.44 67.13 -39.53
C LYS A 242 61.14 67.07 -40.91
N LEU A 243 60.39 67.04 -42.01
CA LEU A 243 60.93 66.99 -43.39
C LEU A 243 61.35 68.37 -43.96
N LYS A 244 61.36 69.45 -43.17
CA LYS A 244 61.79 70.80 -43.61
C LYS A 244 63.28 71.15 -43.37
N LYS A 245 64.14 70.20 -42.98
CA LYS A 245 65.60 70.42 -42.94
C LYS A 245 66.38 69.36 -43.73
N SER A 246 67.14 69.88 -44.69
CA SER A 246 68.23 69.30 -45.50
C SER A 246 67.89 68.34 -46.66
N PRO A 247 68.34 68.67 -47.89
CA PRO A 247 68.22 67.83 -49.09
C PRO A 247 69.44 66.91 -49.26
N THR A 248 69.31 65.82 -50.04
CA THR A 248 70.19 65.45 -51.18
C THR A 248 70.04 63.96 -51.59
N ARG A 249 69.47 63.77 -52.79
CA ARG A 249 69.69 62.80 -53.90
C ARG A 249 70.16 61.34 -53.65
N LEU A 250 69.49 60.34 -54.26
CA LEU A 250 69.76 59.75 -55.60
C LEU A 250 68.85 58.52 -55.89
N ASN A 251 68.25 58.48 -57.11
CA ASN A 251 67.90 57.40 -58.09
C ASN A 251 67.58 55.93 -57.64
N GLN A 252 66.76 55.08 -58.30
CA GLN A 252 66.19 55.00 -59.66
C GLN A 252 65.08 53.89 -59.76
N GLU A 253 64.14 54.06 -60.72
CA GLU A 253 63.36 53.07 -61.55
C GLU A 253 62.64 51.85 -60.91
N GLN A 254 61.30 51.72 -60.94
CA GLN A 254 60.36 51.35 -62.03
C GLN A 254 60.54 49.94 -62.64
N GLN A 255 59.60 49.00 -62.38
CA GLN A 255 58.55 48.52 -63.31
C GLN A 255 57.92 47.17 -62.88
N ALA A 256 56.66 47.00 -63.27
CA ALA A 256 55.79 45.85 -63.06
C ALA A 256 56.20 44.62 -63.91
N VAL A 257 55.60 43.45 -63.63
CA VAL A 257 54.68 42.73 -64.52
C VAL A 257 54.45 41.28 -64.05
N SER A 258 53.18 40.91 -64.16
CA SER A 258 52.55 39.59 -64.03
C SER A 258 53.08 38.54 -65.02
N SER A 259 53.02 37.26 -64.67
CA SER A 259 53.12 36.17 -65.66
C SER A 259 52.02 35.13 -65.46
N ASN A 260 51.07 35.16 -66.38
CA ASN A 260 50.21 34.04 -66.76
C ASN A 260 50.95 33.24 -67.84
N GLN A 261 50.89 31.90 -67.77
CA GLN A 261 51.00 31.04 -68.95
C GLN A 261 50.58 29.61 -68.60
N ALA A 262 50.04 28.77 -69.47
CA ALA A 262 48.84 28.81 -70.31
C ALA A 262 48.82 27.45 -71.07
N TYR A 263 47.64 27.04 -71.56
CA TYR A 263 47.42 26.05 -72.64
C TYR A 263 47.71 24.56 -72.26
N LYS A 264 46.87 23.55 -72.56
CA LYS A 264 46.14 23.17 -73.80
C LYS A 264 45.15 22.01 -73.46
N GLU A 265 43.91 22.00 -73.98
CA GLU A 265 43.39 21.12 -75.08
C GLU A 265 43.38 19.61 -74.77
N ASN A 266 42.45 18.74 -75.17
CA ASN A 266 41.10 18.76 -75.77
C ASN A 266 40.67 17.27 -75.88
N ALA A 267 39.37 17.01 -76.10
CA ALA A 267 38.79 15.83 -76.77
C ALA A 267 38.71 14.49 -75.98
N ILE A 268 37.50 14.07 -75.59
CA ILE A 268 36.63 13.09 -76.30
C ILE A 268 37.08 11.64 -76.10
N SER A 269 36.33 10.86 -75.33
CA SER A 269 35.57 9.71 -75.86
C SER A 269 34.73 9.04 -74.76
N THR A 270 33.43 9.01 -74.97
CA THR A 270 32.53 7.95 -74.53
C THR A 270 32.98 6.60 -75.12
N ASP A 271 32.87 5.51 -74.36
CA ASP A 271 32.24 4.26 -74.82
C ASP A 271 32.14 3.18 -73.73
N TYR A 272 31.19 2.28 -73.99
CA TYR A 272 30.49 1.33 -73.15
C TYR A 272 31.23 -0.02 -72.90
N GLU A 273 30.64 -0.79 -71.97
CA GLU A 273 30.62 -2.27 -71.87
C GLU A 273 31.71 -3.07 -71.10
N ASN A 274 31.30 -3.51 -69.89
CA ASN A 274 30.97 -4.90 -69.50
C ASN A 274 31.96 -6.05 -69.83
N THR A 275 32.53 -6.71 -68.80
CA THR A 275 32.26 -8.11 -68.39
C THR A 275 33.36 -8.75 -67.51
N SER A 276 32.92 -9.25 -66.35
CA SER A 276 33.24 -10.53 -65.68
C SER A 276 34.63 -11.21 -65.75
N SER A 277 35.12 -11.56 -64.55
CA SER A 277 35.63 -12.88 -64.12
C SER A 277 37.11 -13.03 -63.66
N ARG A 278 37.24 -13.32 -62.36
CA ARG A 278 38.05 -14.41 -61.73
C ARG A 278 39.54 -14.57 -62.12
N SER A 279 40.43 -14.39 -61.15
CA SER A 279 41.11 -15.49 -60.42
C SER A 279 42.26 -15.01 -59.54
N THR A 280 42.49 -15.80 -58.50
CA THR A 280 43.61 -15.79 -57.56
C THR A 280 44.95 -16.05 -58.24
N THR A 281 45.99 -15.27 -57.90
CA THR A 281 47.35 -15.72 -57.51
C THR A 281 48.27 -14.50 -57.50
N GLY A 282 49.09 -14.41 -56.46
CA GLY A 282 49.91 -13.24 -56.19
C GLY A 282 51.19 -13.11 -57.02
N ARG A 283 51.78 -11.94 -56.81
CA ARG A 283 53.15 -11.46 -57.09
C ARG A 283 53.35 -10.70 -58.39
N ASN A 284 53.40 -9.38 -58.16
CA ASN A 284 54.29 -8.38 -58.73
C ASN A 284 54.42 -8.35 -60.25
N ASP A 285 53.70 -7.42 -60.85
CA ASP A 285 54.32 -6.46 -61.76
C ASP A 285 53.71 -5.09 -61.50
N THR A 286 54.56 -4.07 -61.58
CA THR A 286 54.28 -2.66 -61.35
C THR A 286 52.94 -2.24 -61.94
N ILE A 287 51.97 -1.92 -61.07
CA ILE A 287 50.78 -1.16 -61.49
C ILE A 287 51.32 0.09 -62.19
N PRO A 288 50.99 0.33 -63.47
CA PRO A 288 51.55 1.45 -64.20
C PRO A 288 51.29 2.70 -63.37
N THR A 289 52.32 3.48 -63.07
CA THR A 289 52.21 4.67 -62.22
C THR A 289 51.02 5.55 -62.64
N GLY A 290 50.63 5.54 -63.92
CA GLY A 290 49.42 6.16 -64.47
C GLY A 290 48.07 5.60 -63.97
N GLN A 291 47.90 4.30 -63.69
CA GLN A 291 46.67 3.77 -63.09
C GLN A 291 46.56 4.16 -61.61
N LEU A 292 47.67 4.16 -60.87
CA LEU A 292 47.69 4.69 -59.50
C LEU A 292 47.40 6.20 -59.48
N ILE A 293 47.94 6.95 -60.45
CA ILE A 293 47.65 8.40 -60.61
C ILE A 293 46.17 8.60 -60.94
N ALA A 294 45.60 7.85 -61.88
CA ALA A 294 44.18 7.96 -62.24
C ALA A 294 43.24 7.54 -61.08
N GLU A 295 43.58 6.51 -60.32
CA GLU A 295 42.86 6.12 -59.10
C GLU A 295 42.93 7.23 -58.04
N LYS A 296 44.10 7.85 -57.86
CA LYS A 296 44.30 8.97 -56.95
C LYS A 296 43.61 10.24 -57.43
N GLU A 297 43.57 10.52 -58.72
CA GLU A 297 42.83 11.64 -59.31
C GLU A 297 41.31 11.44 -59.18
N ASN A 298 40.82 10.23 -59.40
CA ASN A 298 39.41 9.89 -59.18
C ASN A 298 39.04 9.99 -57.70
N GLU A 299 39.87 9.49 -56.79
CA GLU A 299 39.64 9.62 -55.35
C GLU A 299 39.72 11.08 -54.91
N LEU A 300 40.66 11.87 -55.45
CA LEU A 300 40.76 13.30 -55.19
C LEU A 300 39.55 14.06 -55.74
N GLY A 301 39.07 13.72 -56.94
CA GLY A 301 37.84 14.28 -57.51
C GLY A 301 36.61 13.95 -56.65
N ARG A 302 36.54 12.72 -56.14
CA ARG A 302 35.47 12.27 -55.25
C ARG A 302 35.51 12.96 -53.89
N GLN A 303 36.70 13.23 -53.35
CA GLN A 303 36.90 14.04 -52.14
C GLN A 303 36.54 15.51 -52.40
N THR A 304 36.90 16.04 -53.56
CA THR A 304 36.58 17.42 -53.95
C THR A 304 35.07 17.62 -54.07
N GLU A 305 34.35 16.65 -54.65
CA GLU A 305 32.88 16.71 -54.75
C GLU A 305 32.19 16.57 -53.38
N ARG A 306 32.74 15.73 -52.49
CA ARG A 306 32.28 15.64 -51.09
C ARG A 306 32.52 16.94 -50.32
N LEU A 307 33.69 17.55 -50.48
CA LEU A 307 33.99 18.84 -49.88
C LEU A 307 33.03 19.90 -50.41
N ARG A 308 32.81 19.95 -51.72
CA ARG A 308 31.86 20.87 -52.37
C ARG A 308 30.44 20.73 -51.83
N THR A 309 29.96 19.51 -51.63
CA THR A 309 28.62 19.28 -51.07
C THR A 309 28.51 19.69 -49.60
N VAL A 310 29.54 19.42 -48.80
CA VAL A 310 29.63 19.89 -47.40
C VAL A 310 29.69 21.42 -47.35
N GLU A 311 30.45 22.06 -48.24
CA GLU A 311 30.60 23.52 -48.35
C GLU A 311 29.28 24.20 -48.74
N ILE A 312 28.53 23.61 -49.67
CA ILE A 312 27.18 24.07 -50.05
C ILE A 312 26.20 23.90 -48.87
N GLY A 313 26.29 22.80 -48.12
CA GLY A 313 25.48 22.57 -46.92
C GLY A 313 25.78 23.60 -45.82
N LEU A 314 27.07 23.84 -45.55
CA LEU A 314 27.56 24.84 -44.60
C LEU A 314 27.11 26.25 -44.97
N ALA A 315 27.27 26.66 -46.22
CA ALA A 315 26.82 27.97 -46.70
C ALA A 315 25.30 28.14 -46.58
N LYS A 316 24.52 27.06 -46.75
CA LYS A 316 23.07 27.09 -46.57
C LYS A 316 22.67 27.23 -45.10
N VAL A 317 23.38 26.56 -44.19
CA VAL A 317 23.17 26.68 -42.75
C VAL A 317 23.60 28.06 -42.26
N GLU A 318 24.76 28.56 -42.67
CA GLU A 318 25.28 29.89 -42.35
C GLU A 318 24.29 31.00 -42.76
N LYS A 319 23.67 30.85 -43.95
CA LYS A 319 22.66 31.79 -44.45
C LYS A 319 21.36 31.76 -43.63
N MET A 320 21.01 30.62 -43.02
CA MET A 320 19.81 30.46 -42.20
C MET A 320 20.03 30.87 -40.74
N THR A 321 21.23 30.67 -40.20
CA THR A 321 21.54 30.85 -38.76
C THR A 321 22.26 32.15 -38.44
N GLY A 322 22.93 32.80 -39.41
CA GLY A 322 23.57 34.11 -39.24
C GLY A 322 24.85 34.11 -38.37
N LEU A 323 25.34 32.95 -37.96
CA LEU A 323 26.54 32.78 -37.14
C LEU A 323 27.80 32.81 -38.02
N LYS A 324 28.70 33.78 -37.80
CA LYS A 324 29.86 34.07 -38.66
C LYS A 324 31.16 33.37 -38.24
N SER A 325 31.18 32.71 -37.09
CA SER A 325 32.38 32.01 -36.59
C SER A 325 32.24 30.50 -36.78
N PRO A 326 33.20 29.82 -37.44
CA PRO A 326 33.13 28.38 -37.68
C PRO A 326 33.11 27.55 -36.38
N GLU A 327 33.74 28.04 -35.30
CA GLU A 327 33.70 27.38 -33.98
C GLU A 327 32.35 27.53 -33.26
N GLU A 328 31.62 28.61 -33.52
CA GLU A 328 30.30 28.83 -32.94
C GLU A 328 29.24 28.01 -33.68
N LEU A 329 29.37 27.89 -35.01
CA LEU A 329 28.55 27.02 -35.82
C LEU A 329 28.77 25.54 -35.46
N ALA A 330 30.02 25.11 -35.28
CA ALA A 330 30.32 23.74 -34.85
C ALA A 330 29.70 23.42 -33.49
N ARG A 331 29.81 24.32 -32.50
CA ARG A 331 29.17 24.14 -31.18
C ARG A 331 27.65 24.11 -31.26
N ALA A 332 27.04 24.99 -32.07
CA ALA A 332 25.60 25.00 -32.28
C ALA A 332 25.10 23.72 -32.99
N LEU A 333 25.87 23.20 -33.95
CA LEU A 333 25.58 21.93 -34.62
C LEU A 333 25.70 20.75 -33.67
N THR A 334 26.77 20.67 -32.87
CA THR A 334 26.93 19.61 -31.86
C THR A 334 25.79 19.67 -30.82
N ALA A 335 25.41 20.86 -30.36
CA ALA A 335 24.28 21.01 -29.46
C ALA A 335 22.95 20.59 -30.12
N ALA A 336 22.73 20.93 -31.40
CA ALA A 336 21.56 20.50 -32.14
C ALA A 336 21.57 18.98 -32.41
N GLU A 337 22.73 18.38 -32.65
CA GLU A 337 22.92 16.93 -32.81
C GLU A 337 22.65 16.19 -31.50
N GLU A 338 23.11 16.69 -30.36
CA GLU A 338 22.79 16.13 -29.04
C GLU A 338 21.29 16.21 -28.75
N GLN A 339 20.64 17.33 -29.06
CA GLN A 339 19.17 17.46 -28.91
C GLN A 339 18.42 16.51 -29.86
N ASN A 340 18.86 16.38 -31.11
CA ASN A 340 18.30 15.42 -32.06
C ASN A 340 18.50 13.97 -31.60
N PHE A 341 19.66 13.64 -31.01
CA PHE A 341 19.91 12.32 -30.45
C PHE A 341 19.00 12.05 -29.25
N SER A 342 18.76 13.04 -28.39
CA SER A 342 17.79 12.96 -27.30
C SER A 342 16.36 12.75 -27.83
N PHE A 343 15.95 13.48 -28.86
CA PHE A 343 14.64 13.27 -29.49
C PHE A 343 14.53 11.91 -30.15
N PHE A 344 15.58 11.42 -30.79
CA PHE A 344 15.60 10.08 -31.38
C PHE A 344 15.42 8.99 -30.32
N ASN A 345 16.10 9.12 -29.17
CA ASN A 345 15.92 8.20 -28.05
C ASN A 345 14.50 8.27 -27.48
N MET A 346 13.96 9.48 -27.29
CA MET A 346 12.59 9.66 -26.81
C MET A 346 11.55 9.11 -27.80
N ILE A 347 11.74 9.32 -29.10
CA ILE A 347 10.87 8.78 -30.14
C ILE A 347 10.93 7.24 -30.14
N ASN A 348 12.12 6.66 -29.99
CA ASN A 348 12.25 5.20 -29.90
C ASN A 348 11.62 4.64 -28.63
N GLU A 349 11.76 5.32 -27.51
CA GLU A 349 11.13 4.94 -26.24
C GLU A 349 9.61 5.04 -26.33
N LEU A 350 9.08 6.13 -26.88
CA LEU A 350 7.65 6.31 -27.14
C LEU A 350 7.12 5.30 -28.16
N ASN A 351 7.88 4.95 -29.19
CA ASN A 351 7.49 3.90 -30.14
C ASN A 351 7.48 2.53 -29.49
N ALA A 352 8.45 2.20 -28.64
CA ALA A 352 8.44 0.97 -27.86
C ALA A 352 7.28 0.91 -26.87
N GLU A 353 6.94 2.04 -26.24
CA GLU A 353 5.77 2.16 -25.38
C GLU A 353 4.47 2.02 -26.19
N MET A 354 4.41 2.61 -27.39
CA MET A 354 3.28 2.49 -28.30
C MET A 354 3.06 1.04 -28.73
N GLU A 355 4.12 0.33 -29.15
CA GLU A 355 4.06 -1.10 -29.48
C GLU A 355 3.58 -1.93 -28.27
N ALA A 356 4.09 -1.63 -27.07
CA ALA A 356 3.66 -2.32 -25.84
C ALA A 356 2.18 -2.06 -25.53
N LEU A 357 1.72 -0.83 -25.67
CA LEU A 357 0.31 -0.44 -25.47
C LEU A 357 -0.60 -1.03 -26.55
N GLU A 358 -0.15 -1.14 -27.80
CA GLU A 358 -0.89 -1.80 -28.87
C GLU A 358 -1.04 -3.30 -28.61
N ILE A 359 0.01 -3.97 -28.14
CA ILE A 359 -0.06 -5.38 -27.71
C ILE A 359 -1.07 -5.54 -26.57
N GLU A 360 -1.02 -4.65 -25.57
CA GLU A 360 -1.93 -4.69 -24.43
C GLU A 360 -3.38 -4.37 -24.84
N ASN A 361 -3.60 -3.40 -25.72
CA ASN A 361 -4.90 -3.12 -26.29
C ASN A 361 -5.42 -4.33 -27.07
N HIS A 362 -4.60 -4.98 -27.90
CA HIS A 362 -5.02 -6.16 -28.64
C HIS A 362 -5.34 -7.34 -27.72
N ARG A 363 -4.60 -7.49 -26.61
CA ARG A 363 -4.88 -8.46 -25.55
C ARG A 363 -6.22 -8.17 -24.87
N LEU A 364 -6.47 -6.90 -24.53
CA LEU A 364 -7.71 -6.46 -23.91
C LEU A 364 -8.89 -6.61 -24.87
N GLU A 365 -8.75 -6.23 -26.14
CA GLU A 365 -9.74 -6.44 -27.20
C GLU A 365 -10.04 -7.93 -27.39
N SER A 366 -9.02 -8.79 -27.40
CA SER A 366 -9.21 -10.25 -27.47
C SER A 366 -9.95 -10.79 -26.24
N MET A 367 -9.64 -10.28 -25.05
CA MET A 367 -10.41 -10.62 -23.84
C MET A 367 -11.84 -10.09 -23.89
N LEU A 368 -12.03 -8.89 -24.44
CA LEU A 368 -13.34 -8.26 -24.59
C LEU A 368 -14.17 -9.02 -25.62
N GLU A 369 -13.57 -9.50 -26.69
CA GLU A 369 -14.20 -10.36 -27.70
C GLU A 369 -14.49 -11.74 -27.15
N LEU A 370 -13.62 -12.31 -26.31
CA LEU A 370 -13.91 -13.53 -25.56
C LEU A 370 -15.11 -13.32 -24.62
N CYS A 371 -15.19 -12.17 -23.95
CA CYS A 371 -16.28 -11.82 -23.04
C CYS A 371 -17.59 -11.44 -23.79
N LYS A 372 -17.49 -10.79 -24.95
CA LYS A 372 -18.63 -10.43 -25.82
C LYS A 372 -19.16 -11.67 -26.55
N GLY A 373 -18.27 -12.55 -27.00
CA GLY A 373 -18.59 -13.90 -27.49
C GLY A 373 -19.13 -14.81 -26.38
N ALA A 374 -18.80 -14.54 -25.12
CA ALA A 374 -19.38 -15.19 -23.94
C ALA A 374 -20.78 -14.67 -23.54
N GLY A 375 -21.52 -14.09 -24.50
CA GLY A 375 -22.99 -14.19 -24.51
C GLY A 375 -23.49 -15.61 -24.84
N GLY A 376 -22.60 -16.55 -25.23
CA GLY A 376 -22.95 -17.90 -25.67
C GLY A 376 -22.20 -19.02 -24.93
N THR A 377 -22.63 -19.34 -23.72
CA THR A 377 -22.84 -20.69 -23.14
C THR A 377 -22.76 -20.58 -21.63
N GLU A 378 -23.93 -20.50 -21.00
CA GLU A 378 -24.14 -20.70 -19.57
C GLU A 378 -23.33 -21.90 -19.02
N ALA A 379 -23.09 -22.93 -19.85
CA ALA A 379 -22.25 -24.08 -19.55
C ALA A 379 -20.78 -23.74 -19.22
N HIS A 380 -20.13 -22.79 -19.91
CA HIS A 380 -18.74 -22.43 -19.62
C HIS A 380 -18.65 -21.61 -18.32
N ARG A 381 -19.60 -20.70 -18.11
CA ARG A 381 -19.75 -19.94 -16.86
C ARG A 381 -19.98 -20.87 -15.66
N MET A 382 -20.83 -21.87 -15.84
CA MET A 382 -21.10 -22.91 -14.84
C MET A 382 -19.89 -23.81 -14.61
N GLY A 383 -19.15 -24.19 -15.65
CA GLY A 383 -17.92 -24.98 -15.53
C GLY A 383 -16.82 -24.26 -14.75
N LEU A 384 -16.58 -22.98 -15.06
CA LEU A 384 -15.60 -22.16 -14.33
C LEU A 384 -16.03 -21.95 -12.88
N LYS A 385 -17.32 -21.68 -12.63
CA LYS A 385 -17.87 -21.59 -11.28
C LYS A 385 -17.66 -22.88 -10.50
N GLN A 386 -17.96 -24.03 -11.10
CA GLN A 386 -17.80 -25.34 -10.46
C GLN A 386 -16.32 -25.67 -10.19
N GLN A 387 -15.41 -25.28 -11.09
CA GLN A 387 -13.98 -25.43 -10.89
C GLN A 387 -13.48 -24.57 -9.71
N LEU A 388 -13.92 -23.32 -9.63
CA LEU A 388 -13.58 -22.42 -8.52
C LEU A 388 -14.17 -22.91 -7.19
N GLU A 389 -15.42 -23.37 -7.19
CA GLU A 389 -16.04 -24.00 -6.01
C GLU A 389 -15.25 -25.24 -5.56
N GLY A 390 -14.81 -26.07 -6.51
CA GLY A 390 -13.96 -27.23 -6.21
C GLY A 390 -12.58 -26.87 -5.64
N GLN A 391 -11.95 -25.80 -6.14
CA GLN A 391 -10.69 -25.30 -5.58
C GLN A 391 -10.87 -24.72 -4.17
N ILE A 392 -11.96 -23.99 -3.94
CA ILE A 392 -12.31 -23.45 -2.63
C ILE A 392 -12.53 -24.59 -1.64
N GLU A 393 -13.25 -25.65 -2.02
CA GLU A 393 -13.51 -26.78 -1.14
C GLU A 393 -12.23 -27.56 -0.80
N LYS A 394 -11.35 -27.79 -1.77
CA LYS A 394 -10.03 -28.39 -1.52
C LYS A 394 -9.19 -27.52 -0.58
N SER A 395 -9.21 -26.21 -0.76
CA SER A 395 -8.50 -25.27 0.12
C SER A 395 -9.06 -25.31 1.54
N LYS A 396 -10.39 -25.32 1.70
CA LYS A 396 -11.05 -25.47 3.00
C LYS A 396 -10.68 -26.78 3.70
N GLN A 397 -10.66 -27.90 2.98
CA GLN A 397 -10.24 -29.18 3.55
C GLN A 397 -8.79 -29.15 4.03
N LYS A 398 -7.88 -28.53 3.27
CA LYS A 398 -6.49 -28.32 3.71
C LYS A 398 -6.39 -27.46 4.97
N VAL A 399 -7.16 -26.36 5.03
CA VAL A 399 -7.21 -25.50 6.22
C VAL A 399 -7.72 -26.27 7.43
N LEU A 400 -8.83 -27.00 7.30
CA LEU A 400 -9.37 -27.81 8.39
C LEU A 400 -8.38 -28.88 8.87
N HIS A 401 -7.65 -29.51 7.95
CA HIS A 401 -6.60 -30.48 8.30
C HIS A 401 -5.46 -29.81 9.09
N PHE A 402 -4.97 -28.65 8.64
CA PHE A 402 -3.93 -27.92 9.37
C PHE A 402 -4.41 -27.38 10.71
N GLU A 403 -5.67 -26.95 10.82
CA GLU A 403 -6.27 -26.53 12.09
C GLU A 403 -6.39 -27.70 13.08
N SER A 404 -6.81 -28.89 12.63
CA SER A 404 -6.85 -30.10 13.47
C SER A 404 -5.46 -30.46 13.98
N ARG A 405 -4.47 -30.54 13.07
CA ARG A 405 -3.09 -30.87 13.43
C ARG A 405 -2.48 -29.83 14.37
N HIS A 406 -2.78 -28.55 14.18
CA HIS A 406 -2.34 -27.50 15.07
C HIS A 406 -3.01 -27.61 16.46
N ALA A 407 -4.30 -27.94 16.53
CA ALA A 407 -5.01 -28.16 17.79
C ALA A 407 -4.39 -29.33 18.58
N GLU A 408 -4.12 -30.46 17.92
CA GLU A 408 -3.45 -31.63 18.52
C GLU A 408 -2.04 -31.27 19.01
N SER A 409 -1.24 -30.57 18.18
CA SER A 409 0.10 -30.13 18.57
C SER A 409 0.09 -29.13 19.73
N SER A 410 -0.92 -28.24 19.79
CA SER A 410 -1.10 -27.27 20.86
C SER A 410 -1.44 -27.95 22.19
N GLU A 411 -2.31 -28.97 22.16
CA GLU A 411 -2.63 -29.77 23.35
C GLU A 411 -1.37 -30.48 23.89
N ILE A 412 -0.58 -31.11 23.02
CA ILE A 412 0.69 -31.74 23.40
C ILE A 412 1.66 -30.70 24.00
N ALA A 413 1.74 -29.50 23.41
CA ALA A 413 2.60 -28.43 23.89
C ALA A 413 2.18 -27.96 25.30
N GLU A 414 0.90 -27.82 25.59
CA GLU A 414 0.42 -27.45 26.94
C GLU A 414 0.71 -28.54 27.99
N VAL A 415 0.55 -29.81 27.63
CA VAL A 415 0.96 -30.94 28.49
C VAL A 415 2.48 -30.91 28.73
N LEU A 416 3.28 -30.63 27.71
CA LEU A 416 4.74 -30.53 27.85
C LEU A 416 5.14 -29.35 28.75
N LYS A 417 4.54 -28.17 28.55
CA LYS A 417 4.80 -26.97 29.38
C LYS A 417 4.50 -27.22 30.84
N SER A 418 3.32 -27.80 31.14
CA SER A 418 2.92 -28.13 32.51
C SER A 418 3.81 -29.20 33.13
N GLY A 419 4.19 -30.24 32.37
CA GLY A 419 5.15 -31.26 32.79
C GLY A 419 6.53 -30.69 33.10
N ALA A 420 7.07 -29.84 32.22
CA ALA A 420 8.36 -29.19 32.40
C ALA A 420 8.37 -28.28 33.65
N LEU A 421 7.30 -27.51 33.87
CA LEU A 421 7.15 -26.70 35.09
C LEU A 421 7.12 -27.55 36.36
N SER A 422 6.41 -28.68 36.34
CA SER A 422 6.36 -29.62 37.48
C SER A 422 7.74 -30.20 37.80
N ILE A 423 8.50 -30.56 36.77
CA ILE A 423 9.87 -31.06 36.91
C ILE A 423 10.78 -29.96 37.47
N LEU A 424 10.70 -28.74 36.95
CA LEU A 424 11.47 -27.60 37.46
C LEU A 424 11.21 -27.36 38.96
N HIS A 425 9.94 -27.40 39.38
CA HIS A 425 9.57 -27.22 40.79
C HIS A 425 10.13 -28.33 41.70
N LYS A 426 10.18 -29.58 41.20
CA LYS A 426 10.74 -30.71 41.97
C LYS A 426 12.26 -30.69 42.09
N ILE A 427 12.94 -30.22 41.05
CA ILE A 427 14.40 -30.23 40.99
C ILE A 427 15.01 -29.00 41.71
N GLY A 428 14.26 -27.90 41.74
CA GLY A 428 14.70 -26.63 42.29
C GLY A 428 15.66 -25.90 41.35
N THR A 429 15.46 -24.59 41.20
CA THR A 429 16.24 -23.73 40.31
C THR A 429 17.17 -22.85 41.15
N SER A 430 18.44 -22.77 40.76
CA SER A 430 19.42 -21.85 41.39
C SER A 430 19.51 -20.48 40.71
N ASP A 431 18.83 -20.31 39.56
CA ASP A 431 18.80 -19.08 38.77
C ASP A 431 17.50 -18.29 39.03
N GLU A 432 17.61 -17.28 39.89
CA GLU A 432 16.52 -16.43 40.34
C GLU A 432 15.99 -15.51 39.21
N ALA A 433 16.85 -15.15 38.25
CA ALA A 433 16.47 -14.29 37.13
C ALA A 433 15.56 -15.02 36.13
N PHE A 434 15.87 -16.30 35.83
CA PHE A 434 15.04 -17.14 34.97
C PHE A 434 13.67 -17.45 35.61
N LEU A 435 13.65 -17.67 36.94
CA LEU A 435 12.40 -17.85 37.70
C LEU A 435 11.51 -16.61 37.65
N GLN A 436 12.07 -15.41 37.82
CA GLN A 436 11.32 -14.16 37.76
C GLN A 436 10.75 -13.91 36.36
N GLN A 437 11.51 -14.26 35.31
CA GLN A 437 11.02 -14.22 33.93
C GLN A 437 9.84 -15.19 33.72
N LEU A 438 9.97 -16.45 34.19
CA LEU A 438 8.89 -17.44 34.12
C LEU A 438 7.62 -17.01 34.89
N GLN A 439 7.77 -16.34 36.03
CA GLN A 439 6.64 -15.82 36.81
C GLN A 439 5.92 -14.66 36.10
N SER A 440 6.66 -13.83 35.34
CA SER A 440 6.11 -12.67 34.64
C SER A 440 5.46 -13.01 33.29
N SER A 441 6.06 -13.90 32.49
CA SER A 441 5.60 -14.20 31.13
C SER A 441 4.89 -15.55 31.00
N GLY A 442 4.94 -16.40 32.03
CA GLY A 442 4.59 -17.81 31.91
C GLY A 442 5.56 -18.56 30.99
N VAL A 443 5.24 -19.82 30.72
CA VAL A 443 6.01 -20.65 29.77
C VAL A 443 5.50 -20.42 28.36
N THR A 444 6.21 -19.58 27.62
CA THR A 444 6.02 -19.34 26.18
C THR A 444 6.84 -20.33 25.36
N GLU A 445 6.50 -20.56 24.08
CA GLU A 445 7.24 -21.46 23.20
C GLU A 445 8.74 -21.12 23.10
N GLU A 446 9.08 -19.83 23.09
CA GLU A 446 10.48 -19.36 23.10
C GLU A 446 11.21 -19.70 24.41
N ASN A 447 10.48 -19.69 25.53
CA ASN A 447 11.02 -20.01 26.84
C ASN A 447 11.00 -21.51 27.14
N THR A 448 10.14 -22.30 26.48
CA THR A 448 10.05 -23.76 26.68
C THR A 448 11.36 -24.48 26.35
N ILE A 449 12.04 -24.10 25.26
CA ILE A 449 13.33 -24.69 24.89
C ILE A 449 14.40 -24.36 25.93
N LYS A 450 14.45 -23.10 26.39
CA LYS A 450 15.37 -22.65 27.44
C LYS A 450 15.10 -23.38 28.76
N LEU A 451 13.82 -23.56 29.11
CA LEU A 451 13.38 -24.30 30.28
C LEU A 451 13.82 -25.77 30.24
N LEU A 452 13.60 -26.45 29.11
CA LEU A 452 14.04 -27.84 28.93
C LEU A 452 15.57 -27.97 29.03
N GLY A 453 16.32 -27.04 28.43
CA GLY A 453 17.79 -27.00 28.55
C GLY A 453 18.26 -26.79 29.99
N PHE A 454 17.57 -25.95 30.76
CA PHE A 454 17.85 -25.79 32.19
C PHE A 454 17.58 -27.06 32.99
N ILE A 455 16.43 -27.70 32.74
CA ILE A 455 16.06 -28.98 33.37
C ILE A 455 17.12 -30.04 33.06
N GLU A 456 17.54 -30.17 31.80
CA GLU A 456 18.58 -31.12 31.39
C GLU A 456 19.89 -30.87 32.13
N HIS A 457 20.35 -29.62 32.18
CA HIS A 457 21.57 -29.24 32.88
C HIS A 457 21.51 -29.64 34.36
N ARG A 458 20.41 -29.28 35.03
CA ARG A 458 20.25 -29.53 36.46
C ARG A 458 20.08 -31.00 36.82
N ILE A 459 19.34 -31.77 36.00
CA ILE A 459 19.30 -33.23 36.14
C ILE A 459 20.71 -33.81 35.96
N GLY A 460 21.47 -33.33 34.99
CA GLY A 460 22.85 -33.75 34.77
C GLY A 460 23.75 -33.53 35.99
N GLU A 461 23.64 -32.37 36.64
CA GLU A 461 24.34 -32.09 37.90
C GLU A 461 23.93 -33.05 39.02
N LEU A 462 22.63 -33.28 39.21
CA LEU A 462 22.12 -34.18 40.24
C LEU A 462 22.55 -35.63 40.01
N VAL A 463 22.53 -36.09 38.75
CA VAL A 463 23.02 -37.42 38.39
C VAL A 463 24.53 -37.52 38.63
N ASN A 464 25.29 -36.49 38.29
CA ASN A 464 26.72 -36.47 38.57
C ASN A 464 26.97 -36.57 40.09
N LEU A 465 26.34 -35.71 40.90
CA LEU A 465 26.40 -35.74 42.36
C LEU A 465 25.99 -37.10 42.94
N HIS A 466 24.94 -37.72 42.41
CA HIS A 466 24.52 -39.06 42.81
C HIS A 466 25.59 -40.10 42.50
N ASN A 467 26.21 -40.07 41.31
CA ASN A 467 27.31 -40.96 40.93
C ASN A 467 28.54 -40.76 41.82
N ILE A 468 28.84 -39.51 42.23
CA ILE A 468 29.87 -39.21 43.24
C ILE A 468 29.55 -39.92 44.56
N THR A 469 28.32 -39.74 45.04
CA THR A 469 27.89 -40.15 46.38
C THR A 469 27.72 -41.66 46.49
N THR A 470 27.32 -42.33 45.41
CA THR A 470 27.14 -43.79 45.34
C THR A 470 28.41 -44.55 44.95
N GLY A 471 29.53 -43.84 44.71
CA GLY A 471 30.82 -44.45 44.42
C GLY A 471 30.95 -45.03 43.00
N ASN A 472 30.03 -44.73 42.08
CA ASN A 472 30.03 -45.25 40.71
C ASN A 472 30.93 -44.42 39.76
N TYR A 473 32.04 -43.90 40.28
CA TYR A 473 32.94 -42.96 39.60
C TYR A 473 33.90 -43.68 38.64
N ASN A 474 33.54 -43.79 37.37
CA ASN A 474 34.52 -44.08 36.31
C ASN A 474 35.28 -42.80 35.95
N SER A 475 36.53 -42.73 36.41
CA SER A 475 37.47 -41.59 36.34
C SER A 475 37.89 -41.14 34.93
N GLN A 476 37.23 -41.57 33.84
CA GLN A 476 37.63 -41.21 32.47
C GLN A 476 36.89 -40.02 31.86
N ASN A 477 35.78 -39.54 32.45
CA ASN A 477 34.95 -38.50 31.81
C ASN A 477 35.06 -37.09 32.43
N ALA A 478 35.93 -36.86 33.40
CA ALA A 478 36.10 -35.55 34.05
C ALA A 478 36.87 -34.51 33.20
N MET A 479 37.34 -34.86 31.99
CA MET A 479 38.20 -34.01 31.16
C MET A 479 37.51 -33.47 29.88
N ILE A 480 36.18 -33.47 29.78
CA ILE A 480 35.48 -33.07 28.53
C ILE A 480 34.53 -31.86 28.68
N LEU A 481 34.29 -31.34 29.89
CA LEU A 481 33.32 -30.24 30.09
C LEU A 481 33.92 -28.92 30.62
N MET A 482 35.15 -28.58 30.20
CA MET A 482 35.67 -27.20 30.32
C MET A 482 36.05 -26.55 28.98
N ASP A 483 35.90 -27.24 27.84
CA ASP A 483 36.33 -26.72 26.52
C ASP A 483 35.17 -26.40 25.54
N SER A 484 33.91 -26.59 25.93
CA SER A 484 32.76 -26.41 25.00
C SER A 484 32.24 -24.97 24.86
N SER A 485 32.80 -23.98 25.57
CA SER A 485 32.47 -22.56 25.35
C SER A 485 33.26 -21.89 24.22
N ARG A 486 34.07 -22.61 23.44
CA ARG A 486 34.76 -22.06 22.26
C ARG A 486 34.78 -23.04 21.10
N LYS A 487 33.76 -22.99 20.24
CA LYS A 487 33.86 -23.30 18.79
C LYS A 487 32.50 -23.07 18.10
N PHE A 488 32.22 -21.81 17.80
CA PHE A 488 31.27 -21.44 16.76
C PHE A 488 32.09 -21.03 15.53
N ARG A 489 32.53 -22.00 14.71
CA ARG A 489 33.05 -21.77 13.37
C ARG A 489 33.06 -23.09 12.58
N GLY A 490 32.25 -23.15 11.54
CA GLY A 490 31.89 -24.38 10.86
C GLY A 490 32.95 -24.97 9.93
N GLN A 491 32.74 -26.22 9.53
CA GLN A 491 32.84 -26.70 8.16
C GLN A 491 32.34 -28.15 8.06
N LYS A 492 31.99 -28.50 6.82
CA LYS A 492 31.31 -29.71 6.34
C LYS A 492 32.17 -30.99 6.43
N SER A 493 31.48 -32.14 6.49
CA SER A 493 31.54 -33.26 5.52
C SER A 493 31.61 -34.66 6.13
N ALA A 494 30.93 -35.57 5.42
CA ALA A 494 31.21 -37.00 5.21
C ALA A 494 30.59 -38.05 6.17
N GLU A 495 29.50 -38.63 5.66
CA GLU A 495 29.17 -40.06 5.55
C GLU A 495 30.23 -41.09 5.99
N GLY A 496 29.76 -42.06 6.76
CA GLY A 496 30.46 -43.31 7.06
C GLY A 496 29.52 -44.30 7.77
N THR A 497 28.98 -45.23 7.00
CA THR A 497 28.18 -46.39 7.42
C THR A 497 28.98 -47.31 8.36
N ASN A 498 28.34 -47.87 9.40
CA ASN A 498 28.61 -49.25 9.84
C ASN A 498 27.47 -49.79 10.75
N LYS A 499 27.15 -51.07 10.52
CA LYS A 499 26.08 -51.86 11.16
C LYS A 499 26.58 -52.60 12.42
N ALA A 500 25.62 -52.82 13.31
CA ALA A 500 25.39 -53.98 14.21
C ALA A 500 26.36 -54.26 15.39
N GLY A 501 25.76 -54.45 16.57
CA GLY A 501 26.40 -55.00 17.76
C GLY A 501 25.50 -54.97 19.00
N THR A 502 24.58 -55.92 19.10
CA THR A 502 23.76 -56.21 20.29
C THR A 502 24.65 -56.67 21.45
N THR A 503 24.63 -55.95 22.58
CA THR A 503 24.94 -56.52 23.91
C THR A 503 24.09 -55.82 24.98
N GLN A 504 23.37 -56.62 25.76
CA GLN A 504 22.64 -56.20 26.96
C GLN A 504 23.64 -55.98 28.11
N GLY A 505 23.47 -54.90 28.88
CA GLY A 505 24.22 -54.67 30.11
C GLY A 505 23.93 -53.33 30.78
N VAL A 506 23.14 -53.37 31.86
CA VAL A 506 23.04 -52.44 33.00
C VAL A 506 22.99 -50.93 32.68
N GLY A 507 21.78 -50.38 32.70
CA GLY A 507 21.45 -49.02 32.26
C GLY A 507 22.04 -47.88 33.10
N GLN A 508 22.87 -47.06 32.45
CA GLN A 508 23.09 -45.67 32.83
C GLN A 508 21.82 -44.87 32.53
N PHE A 509 21.21 -44.24 33.54
CA PHE A 509 20.12 -43.29 33.35
C PHE A 509 20.68 -41.95 32.86
N ARG A 510 20.82 -41.80 31.55
CA ARG A 510 21.02 -40.51 30.89
C ARG A 510 19.94 -40.34 29.82
N PRO A 511 19.08 -39.30 29.90
CA PRO A 511 18.22 -38.95 28.77
C PRO A 511 19.14 -38.64 27.58
N ARG A 512 18.98 -39.36 26.47
CA ARG A 512 19.60 -38.97 25.19
C ARG A 512 18.56 -38.15 24.43
N PRO A 513 18.89 -36.94 23.95
CA PRO A 513 17.99 -36.22 23.06
C PRO A 513 17.74 -37.05 21.78
N PRO A 514 16.53 -36.95 21.17
CA PRO A 514 16.22 -37.66 19.93
C PRO A 514 17.25 -37.32 18.84
N THR A 515 17.63 -38.34 18.06
CA THR A 515 18.57 -38.11 16.95
C THR A 515 17.77 -37.64 15.73
N ALA A 516 18.37 -36.91 14.79
CA ALA A 516 17.68 -36.38 13.60
C ALA A 516 16.93 -37.45 12.74
N ASN A 517 17.21 -38.73 12.97
CA ASN A 517 16.51 -39.86 12.35
C ASN A 517 15.15 -40.21 13.01
N ASP A 518 14.83 -39.67 14.19
CA ASP A 518 13.58 -39.97 14.91
C ASP A 518 12.38 -39.13 14.42
N PHE A 519 12.60 -38.18 13.51
CA PHE A 519 11.57 -37.29 12.95
C PHE A 519 11.22 -37.57 11.48
N THR A 520 11.69 -38.69 10.91
CA THR A 520 11.33 -39.05 9.53
C THR A 520 9.96 -39.70 9.47
N GLU A 521 8.91 -38.94 9.79
CA GLU A 521 7.59 -39.22 9.23
C GLU A 521 7.57 -38.70 7.79
N SER A 522 7.57 -39.68 6.88
CA SER A 522 7.32 -39.52 5.46
C SER A 522 6.03 -38.76 5.23
N ASP A 523 6.11 -37.54 4.68
CA ASP A 523 5.12 -36.97 3.76
C ASP A 523 5.70 -35.73 3.08
N THR A 524 6.66 -35.96 2.18
CA THR A 524 7.03 -34.98 1.15
C THR A 524 6.12 -35.17 -0.07
N GLU A 525 5.01 -34.46 -0.09
CA GLU A 525 4.41 -33.95 -1.33
C GLU A 525 4.32 -32.42 -1.25
N GLU A 526 5.48 -31.77 -1.21
CA GLU A 526 5.59 -30.38 -1.63
C GLU A 526 5.49 -30.34 -3.15
N GLN A 527 4.27 -30.10 -3.64
CA GLN A 527 4.05 -29.72 -5.03
C GLN A 527 4.52 -28.28 -5.19
N ASP A 528 5.77 -28.14 -5.62
CA ASP A 528 6.47 -26.89 -5.90
C ASP A 528 5.75 -26.15 -7.06
N ASP A 529 4.82 -25.25 -6.72
CA ASP A 529 4.13 -24.33 -7.66
C ASP A 529 5.08 -23.22 -8.14
N ARG A 530 6.24 -23.60 -8.68
CA ARG A 530 7.10 -22.70 -9.44
C ARG A 530 6.64 -22.69 -10.90
N PRO A 531 6.45 -21.51 -11.52
CA PRO A 531 6.20 -21.43 -12.95
C PRO A 531 7.37 -22.06 -13.71
N TYR A 532 7.05 -23.02 -14.60
CA TYR A 532 8.04 -23.78 -15.35
C TYR A 532 8.99 -22.87 -16.14
N LYS A 533 10.30 -23.14 -16.03
CA LYS A 533 11.29 -22.48 -16.90
C LYS A 533 11.16 -23.02 -18.33
N ILE A 534 11.39 -22.16 -19.31
CA ILE A 534 11.34 -22.49 -20.76
C ILE A 534 12.19 -23.73 -21.10
N THR A 535 13.27 -23.97 -20.36
CA THR A 535 14.15 -25.14 -20.51
C THR A 535 13.46 -26.48 -20.19
N ASP A 536 12.46 -26.48 -19.29
CA ASP A 536 11.77 -27.70 -18.84
C ASP A 536 10.65 -28.12 -19.81
N ILE A 537 10.05 -27.15 -20.51
CA ILE A 537 9.04 -27.38 -21.56
C ILE A 537 9.68 -28.07 -22.78
N SER A 538 10.91 -27.68 -23.14
CA SER A 538 11.65 -28.30 -24.26
C SER A 538 12.07 -29.75 -23.97
N LYS A 539 12.43 -30.08 -22.72
CA LYS A 539 12.75 -31.47 -22.31
C LYS A 539 11.54 -32.39 -22.28
N ARG A 540 10.33 -31.87 -22.04
CA ARG A 540 9.11 -32.68 -22.04
C ARG A 540 8.60 -32.98 -23.45
N LYS A 541 8.79 -32.05 -24.40
CA LYS A 541 8.50 -32.28 -25.83
C LYS A 541 9.40 -33.34 -26.48
N SER A 542 10.66 -33.47 -26.05
CA SER A 542 11.56 -34.52 -26.56
C SER A 542 11.26 -35.90 -25.98
N ARG A 543 10.66 -35.97 -24.77
CA ARG A 543 10.33 -37.23 -24.10
C ARG A 543 9.02 -37.86 -24.58
N ALA A 544 8.14 -37.08 -25.23
CA ALA A 544 6.90 -37.56 -25.85
C ALA A 544 7.07 -38.12 -27.28
N LYS A 545 8.31 -38.21 -27.77
CA LYS A 545 8.64 -38.72 -29.11
C LYS A 545 9.50 -39.99 -29.09
N LYS A 546 9.46 -40.76 -27.99
CA LYS A 546 10.04 -42.11 -27.92
C LYS A 546 8.96 -43.13 -27.61
#